data_AF-A0A2D6X483-F1
#
_entry.id   AF-A0A2D6X483-F1
#
_cell.length_a   1.000
_cell.length_b   1.000
_cell.length_c   1.000
_cell.angle_alpha   90.00
_cell.angle_beta   90.00
_cell.angle_gamma   90.00
#
_symmetry.space_group_name_H-M   'P 1'
#
loop_
_entity.id
_entity.type
_entity.pdbx_description
1 polymer ?
#
loop_
_entity_poly.entity_id
_entity_poly.type
_entity_poly.pdbx_seq_one_letter_code
_entity_poly.pdbx_strand_id
1 'polypeptide(L)'
;MYQVTIKHRDKGTRSYNIFTEGEAKEEGIEYKHWKDADIGEYALSDDKYVALVLQKKTYEANNGLSNTYIRLPFGYAFYNPKYPGKKFKAEGRKSHHTLSGKPQLEVRKGSTKWKNLALAYSTCFQLDIAIDLVFDSTTPSERRTYKRWMKTQEFKSMVKDELKGLLKEKGYGESDVIDLLTEAQGMAKEKKDLTNFIRVIENIQDMLGMKDKTVIRTTDTLQATQTKRLLDEIAEEEQHLIGQRETIEVKTLGPNDPGDENA
;
A
#
# COMPACT_ATOMS: atom_id res chain seq x y z
N MET A 1 -18.09 -4.11 -17.56
CA MET A 1 -18.24 -2.74 -17.05
C MET A 1 -17.75 -2.69 -15.60
N TYR A 2 -16.89 -1.75 -15.25
CA TYR A 2 -16.54 -1.49 -13.84
C TYR A 2 -16.52 0.01 -13.56
N GLN A 3 -16.75 0.38 -12.30
CA GLN A 3 -16.90 1.78 -11.91
C GLN A 3 -15.69 2.25 -11.08
N VAL A 4 -15.19 3.43 -11.41
CA VAL A 4 -14.10 4.08 -10.66
C VAL A 4 -14.62 5.36 -10.03
N THR A 5 -14.52 5.43 -8.71
CA THR A 5 -14.95 6.58 -7.93
C THR A 5 -13.77 7.49 -7.62
N ILE A 6 -13.87 8.77 -7.97
CA ILE A 6 -12.82 9.77 -7.81
C ILE A 6 -13.36 10.94 -7.00
N LYS A 7 -12.64 11.32 -5.94
CA LYS A 7 -12.89 12.55 -5.18
C LYS A 7 -12.19 13.72 -5.85
N HIS A 8 -12.95 14.55 -6.55
CA HIS A 8 -12.47 15.80 -7.10
C HIS A 8 -12.41 16.89 -6.02
N ARG A 9 -11.42 17.77 -6.12
CA ARG A 9 -11.29 18.91 -5.20
C ARG A 9 -12.48 19.86 -5.28
N ASP A 10 -12.98 20.10 -6.50
CA ASP A 10 -13.98 21.15 -6.75
C ASP A 10 -15.40 20.59 -6.95
N LYS A 11 -15.53 19.32 -7.38
CA LYS A 11 -16.81 18.70 -7.78
C LYS A 11 -17.29 17.58 -6.86
N GLY A 12 -16.58 17.35 -5.74
CA GLY A 12 -16.86 16.25 -4.83
C GLY A 12 -16.57 14.88 -5.41
N THR A 13 -17.19 13.84 -4.84
CA THR A 13 -17.03 12.46 -5.28
C THR A 13 -17.86 12.20 -6.52
N ARG A 14 -17.23 11.76 -7.61
CA ARG A 14 -17.89 11.34 -8.85
C ARG A 14 -17.49 9.93 -9.22
N SER A 15 -18.46 9.17 -9.70
CA SER A 15 -18.25 7.82 -10.19
C SER A 15 -18.26 7.82 -11.72
N TYR A 16 -17.30 7.13 -12.32
CA TYR A 16 -17.13 7.03 -13.76
C TYR A 16 -17.21 5.59 -14.18
N ASN A 17 -18.00 5.32 -15.22
CA ASN A 17 -18.13 4.00 -15.79
C ASN A 17 -17.00 3.77 -16.79
N ILE A 18 -16.41 2.58 -16.74
CA ILE A 18 -15.38 2.12 -17.66
C ILE A 18 -15.95 0.91 -18.38
N PHE A 19 -15.95 1.01 -19.71
CA PHE A 19 -16.48 0.01 -20.61
C PHE A 19 -15.34 -0.75 -21.26
N THR A 20 -15.61 -1.98 -21.70
CA THR A 20 -14.75 -2.63 -22.69
C THR A 20 -15.11 -2.16 -24.09
N GLU A 21 -14.23 -2.38 -25.07
CA GLU A 21 -14.50 -2.05 -26.48
C GLU A 21 -15.80 -2.70 -27.00
N GLY A 22 -16.11 -3.92 -26.55
CA GLY A 22 -17.36 -4.62 -26.89
C GLY A 22 -18.58 -3.93 -26.30
N GLU A 23 -18.57 -3.68 -24.99
CA GLU A 23 -19.65 -2.98 -24.29
C GLU A 23 -19.90 -1.58 -24.85
N ALA A 24 -18.84 -0.85 -25.19
CA ALA A 24 -18.96 0.47 -25.80
C ALA A 24 -19.63 0.43 -27.18
N LYS A 25 -19.39 -0.62 -27.98
CA LYS A 25 -20.09 -0.81 -29.27
C LYS A 25 -21.56 -1.17 -29.09
N GLU A 26 -21.87 -2.01 -28.10
CA GLU A 26 -23.25 -2.39 -27.77
C GLU A 26 -24.07 -1.19 -27.27
N GLU A 27 -23.46 -0.31 -26.47
CA GLU A 27 -24.09 0.92 -25.98
C GLU A 27 -24.08 2.07 -27.00
N GLY A 28 -23.47 1.88 -28.18
CA GLY A 28 -23.37 2.92 -29.21
C GLY A 28 -22.50 4.11 -28.81
N ILE A 29 -21.52 3.90 -27.93
CA ILE A 29 -20.61 4.95 -27.45
C ILE A 29 -19.52 5.18 -28.51
N GLU A 30 -19.50 6.39 -29.08
CA GLU A 30 -18.39 6.83 -29.92
C GLU A 30 -17.13 7.07 -29.08
N TYR A 31 -16.03 6.43 -29.47
CA TYR A 31 -14.73 6.59 -28.83
C TYR A 31 -13.63 6.82 -29.84
N LYS A 32 -12.59 7.56 -29.42
CA LYS A 32 -11.36 7.76 -30.18
C LYS A 32 -10.20 7.07 -29.49
N HIS A 33 -9.10 6.87 -30.21
CA HIS A 33 -7.86 6.43 -29.59
C HIS A 33 -7.40 7.46 -28.53
N TRP A 34 -6.88 7.01 -27.39
CA TRP A 34 -6.60 7.87 -26.24
C TRP A 34 -5.65 9.05 -26.53
N LYS A 35 -4.82 8.97 -27.57
CA LYS A 35 -3.93 10.08 -27.98
C LYS A 35 -4.70 11.25 -28.58
N ASP A 36 -5.81 10.96 -29.25
CA ASP A 36 -6.54 11.88 -30.10
C ASP A 36 -7.82 12.40 -29.43
N ALA A 37 -8.37 11.65 -28.47
CA ALA A 37 -9.56 12.03 -27.72
C ALA A 37 -9.41 13.37 -26.98
N ASP A 38 -10.45 14.20 -27.01
CA ASP A 38 -10.54 15.48 -26.32
C ASP A 38 -11.32 15.42 -25.00
N ILE A 39 -11.28 16.51 -24.22
CA ILE A 39 -11.94 16.58 -22.90
C ILE A 39 -13.44 16.38 -23.08
N GLY A 40 -14.01 15.42 -22.34
CA GLY A 40 -15.43 15.07 -22.43
C GLY A 40 -15.75 14.02 -23.49
N GLU A 41 -14.79 13.61 -24.32
CA GLU A 41 -14.96 12.48 -25.23
C GLU A 41 -14.56 11.16 -24.56
N TYR A 42 -14.98 10.04 -25.15
CA TYR A 42 -14.52 8.72 -24.72
C TYR A 42 -13.22 8.33 -25.43
N ALA A 43 -12.27 7.85 -24.64
CA ALA A 43 -10.96 7.41 -25.08
C ALA A 43 -10.81 5.89 -24.92
N LEU A 44 -10.34 5.23 -25.97
CA LEU A 44 -9.94 3.83 -26.00
C LEU A 44 -8.46 3.69 -25.61
N SER A 45 -8.19 2.90 -24.57
CA SER A 45 -6.84 2.49 -24.15
C SER A 45 -6.28 1.38 -25.04
N ASP A 46 -4.95 1.17 -24.98
CA ASP A 46 -4.28 0.14 -25.79
C ASP A 46 -4.67 -1.31 -25.41
N ASP A 47 -5.32 -1.49 -24.25
CA ASP A 47 -5.87 -2.74 -23.76
C ASP A 47 -7.41 -2.81 -23.85
N LYS A 48 -7.99 -2.01 -24.74
CA LYS A 48 -9.42 -2.08 -25.14
C LYS A 48 -10.43 -1.69 -24.07
N TYR A 49 -10.06 -0.77 -23.18
CA TYR A 49 -11.00 -0.13 -22.26
C TYR A 49 -11.34 1.29 -22.72
N VAL A 50 -12.60 1.65 -22.55
CA VAL A 50 -13.16 2.93 -22.97
C VAL A 50 -13.58 3.70 -21.73
N ALA A 51 -13.12 4.95 -21.60
CA ALA A 51 -13.52 5.82 -20.51
C ALA A 51 -13.53 7.29 -20.91
N LEU A 52 -14.27 8.10 -20.14
CA LEU A 52 -14.41 9.53 -20.36
C LEU A 52 -13.10 10.28 -20.05
N VAL A 53 -12.62 11.10 -20.98
CA VAL A 53 -11.46 11.97 -20.77
C VAL A 53 -11.81 13.09 -19.79
N LEU A 54 -11.13 13.08 -18.63
CA LEU A 54 -11.36 14.04 -17.56
C LEU A 54 -10.58 15.34 -17.74
N GLN A 55 -9.37 15.24 -18.30
CA GLN A 55 -8.48 16.37 -18.49
C GLN A 55 -7.49 16.09 -19.61
N LYS A 56 -7.22 17.10 -20.44
CA LYS A 56 -6.17 17.10 -21.45
C LYS A 56 -5.39 18.41 -21.32
N LYS A 57 -4.06 18.35 -21.39
CA LYS A 57 -3.19 19.53 -21.40
C LYS A 57 -2.04 19.29 -22.36
N THR A 58 -1.75 20.26 -23.20
CA THR A 58 -0.59 20.21 -24.09
C THR A 58 0.50 21.11 -23.51
N TYR A 59 1.70 20.55 -23.37
CA TYR A 59 2.88 21.27 -22.90
C TYR A 59 3.86 21.38 -24.06
N GLU A 60 4.08 22.59 -24.54
CA GLU A 60 5.09 22.86 -25.55
C GLU A 60 6.47 22.77 -24.90
N ALA A 61 7.34 21.93 -25.46
CA ALA A 61 8.75 21.91 -25.07
C ALA A 61 9.54 22.89 -25.95
N ASN A 62 10.62 23.45 -25.40
CA ASN A 62 11.54 24.36 -26.10
C ASN A 62 12.13 23.76 -27.40
N ASN A 63 12.03 22.44 -27.59
CA ASN A 63 12.53 21.73 -28.77
C ASN A 63 11.46 21.60 -29.88
N GLY A 64 10.35 22.35 -29.82
CA GLY A 64 9.27 22.32 -30.81
C GLY A 64 8.37 21.08 -30.76
N LEU A 65 8.58 20.19 -29.78
CA LEU A 65 7.79 18.98 -29.57
C LEU A 65 6.78 19.19 -28.44
N SER A 66 5.50 19.01 -28.72
CA SER A 66 4.43 19.13 -27.72
C SER A 66 4.22 17.81 -26.97
N ASN A 67 4.26 17.84 -25.64
CA ASN A 67 3.87 16.72 -24.79
C ASN A 67 2.40 16.84 -24.40
N THR A 68 1.59 15.83 -24.72
CA THR A 68 0.16 15.82 -24.37
C THR A 68 -0.05 15.00 -23.10
N TYR A 69 -0.53 15.66 -22.06
CA TYR A 69 -1.06 15.03 -20.86
C TYR A 69 -2.53 14.70 -21.05
N ILE A 70 -2.92 13.48 -20.73
CA ILE A 70 -4.32 13.06 -20.68
C ILE A 70 -4.60 12.35 -19.37
N ARG A 71 -5.77 12.62 -18.78
CA ARG A 71 -6.25 11.99 -17.55
C ARG A 71 -7.60 11.34 -17.80
N LEU A 72 -7.65 10.05 -17.49
CA LEU A 72 -8.82 9.19 -17.52
C LEU A 72 -9.11 8.70 -16.09
N PRO A 73 -10.29 8.11 -15.83
CA PRO A 73 -10.66 7.68 -14.49
C PRO A 73 -9.69 6.65 -13.92
N PHE A 74 -9.22 5.72 -14.75
CA PHE A 74 -8.30 4.67 -14.33
C PHE A 74 -6.82 5.13 -14.23
N GLY A 75 -6.47 6.32 -14.70
CA GLY A 75 -5.10 6.84 -14.61
C GLY A 75 -4.79 7.98 -15.57
N TYR A 76 -3.53 8.43 -15.60
CA TYR A 76 -3.09 9.43 -16.56
C TYR A 76 -1.94 8.91 -17.42
N ALA A 77 -1.80 9.50 -18.61
CA ALA A 77 -0.71 9.27 -19.53
C ALA A 77 -0.08 10.58 -19.98
N PHE A 78 1.19 10.50 -20.36
CA PHE A 78 1.89 11.55 -21.09
C PHE A 78 2.31 10.97 -22.43
N TYR A 79 1.77 11.54 -23.50
CA TYR A 79 2.19 11.27 -24.86
C TYR A 79 3.29 12.26 -25.24
N ASN A 80 4.38 11.75 -25.78
CA ASN A 80 5.44 12.53 -26.39
C ASN A 80 5.60 12.01 -27.83
N PRO A 81 5.47 12.86 -28.85
CA PRO A 81 5.66 12.48 -30.25
C PRO A 81 7.01 11.80 -30.53
N LYS A 82 8.06 12.11 -29.76
CA LYS A 82 9.37 11.45 -29.83
C LYS A 82 9.34 9.96 -29.47
N TYR A 83 8.37 9.54 -28.65
CA TYR A 83 8.24 8.17 -28.16
C TYR A 83 6.85 7.61 -28.47
N PRO A 84 6.52 7.35 -29.76
CA PRO A 84 5.18 7.00 -30.19
C PRO A 84 4.70 5.63 -29.69
N GLY A 85 5.63 4.72 -29.40
CA GLY A 85 5.36 3.35 -28.94
C GLY A 85 4.92 3.22 -27.48
N LYS A 86 4.76 4.33 -26.75
CA LYS A 86 4.30 4.30 -25.36
C LYS A 86 2.84 3.87 -25.31
N LYS A 87 2.59 2.73 -24.67
CA LYS A 87 1.25 2.16 -24.47
C LYS A 87 0.63 2.66 -23.17
N PHE A 88 -0.67 2.86 -23.19
CA PHE A 88 -1.49 3.20 -22.04
C PHE A 88 -2.50 2.09 -21.78
N LYS A 89 -2.29 1.36 -20.69
CA LYS A 89 -3.14 0.24 -20.26
C LYS A 89 -3.93 0.61 -19.01
N ALA A 90 -5.20 0.22 -18.98
CA ALA A 90 -6.14 0.34 -17.87
C ALA A 90 -6.09 -0.86 -16.90
N GLU A 91 -5.86 -2.06 -17.43
CA GLU A 91 -5.85 -3.32 -16.70
C GLU A 91 -4.68 -3.42 -15.72
N GLY A 92 -4.93 -4.01 -14.55
CA GLY A 92 -3.91 -4.27 -13.53
C GLY A 92 -3.40 -3.03 -12.79
N ARG A 93 -3.99 -1.84 -13.01
CA ARG A 93 -3.64 -0.62 -12.29
C ARG A 93 -4.23 -0.66 -10.87
N LYS A 94 -3.37 -0.52 -9.87
CA LYS A 94 -3.77 -0.34 -8.45
C LYS A 94 -3.89 1.14 -8.07
N SER A 95 -3.26 2.03 -8.82
CA SER A 95 -3.26 3.47 -8.55
C SER A 95 -3.63 4.28 -9.79
N HIS A 96 -4.56 5.21 -9.63
CA HIS A 96 -4.95 6.18 -10.66
C HIS A 96 -4.03 7.43 -10.67
N HIS A 97 -3.09 7.51 -9.72
CA HIS A 97 -2.22 8.67 -9.49
C HIS A 97 -0.77 8.48 -9.96
N THR A 98 -0.45 7.37 -10.59
CA THR A 98 0.87 7.12 -11.17
C THR A 98 0.76 6.75 -12.64
N LEU A 99 1.80 7.07 -13.42
CA LEU A 99 1.86 6.75 -14.84
C LEU A 99 1.85 5.23 -15.10
N SER A 100 2.54 4.45 -14.25
CA SER A 100 2.65 3.00 -14.36
C SER A 100 1.46 2.24 -13.76
N GLY A 101 0.57 2.92 -13.03
CA GLY A 101 -0.55 2.30 -12.34
C GLY A 101 -0.18 1.56 -11.05
N LYS A 102 1.11 1.54 -10.67
CA LYS A 102 1.60 0.97 -9.42
C LYS A 102 1.58 2.00 -8.28
N PRO A 103 1.48 1.58 -7.00
CA PRO A 103 1.62 2.48 -5.86
C PRO A 103 2.94 3.26 -5.93
N GLN A 104 2.92 4.51 -5.48
CA GLN A 104 4.07 5.41 -5.62
C GLN A 104 5.33 4.91 -4.90
N LEU A 105 5.18 4.18 -3.79
CA LEU A 105 6.29 3.55 -3.06
C LEU A 105 6.97 2.45 -3.89
N GLU A 106 6.22 1.61 -4.61
CA GLU A 106 6.78 0.57 -5.48
C GLU A 106 7.53 1.18 -6.67
N VAL A 107 6.98 2.23 -7.28
CA VAL A 107 7.65 2.94 -8.37
C VAL A 107 8.98 3.53 -7.90
N ARG A 108 9.00 4.07 -6.67
CA ARG A 108 10.21 4.63 -6.06
C ARG A 108 11.24 3.57 -5.72
N LYS A 109 10.83 2.39 -5.22
CA LYS A 109 11.74 1.25 -4.97
C LYS A 109 12.57 0.88 -6.20
N GLY A 110 11.99 1.00 -7.40
CA GLY A 110 12.71 0.74 -8.65
C GLY A 110 13.68 1.84 -9.09
N SER A 111 13.64 3.03 -8.48
CA SER A 111 14.41 4.18 -8.95
C SER A 111 15.82 4.25 -8.36
N THR A 112 16.80 4.61 -9.19
CA THR A 112 18.22 4.70 -8.81
C THR A 112 18.45 5.65 -7.63
N LYS A 113 17.74 6.77 -7.58
CA LYS A 113 17.84 7.74 -6.47
C LYS A 113 17.51 7.11 -5.11
N TRP A 114 16.50 6.25 -5.07
CA TRP A 114 16.09 5.58 -3.82
C TRP A 114 17.03 4.46 -3.42
N LYS A 115 17.63 3.76 -4.39
CA LYS A 115 18.71 2.79 -4.12
C LYS A 115 19.95 3.47 -3.56
N ASN A 116 20.37 4.58 -4.18
CA ASN A 116 21.50 5.39 -3.69
C ASN A 116 21.22 5.92 -2.27
N LEU A 117 19.99 6.34 -1.99
CA LEU A 117 19.59 6.75 -0.64
C LEU A 117 19.64 5.61 0.36
N ALA A 118 19.22 4.40 -0.02
CA ALA A 118 19.32 3.22 0.82
C ALA A 118 20.78 2.85 1.12
N LEU A 119 21.66 2.96 0.12
CA LEU A 119 23.11 2.74 0.24
C LEU A 119 23.81 3.81 1.09
N ALA A 120 23.46 5.09 0.89
CA ALA A 120 23.99 6.17 1.73
C ALA A 120 23.54 5.99 3.18
N TYR A 121 22.29 5.58 3.41
CA TYR A 121 21.79 5.34 4.76
C TYR A 121 22.40 4.08 5.41
N SER A 122 22.67 3.02 4.65
CA SER A 122 23.30 1.80 5.17
C SER A 122 24.75 2.03 5.64
N THR A 123 25.41 3.06 5.14
CA THR A 123 26.79 3.41 5.54
C THR A 123 26.85 4.38 6.70
N CYS A 124 25.97 5.40 6.75
CA CYS A 124 26.04 6.44 7.78
C CYS A 124 25.04 6.28 8.94
N PHE A 125 23.97 5.49 8.78
CA PHE A 125 22.86 5.31 9.74
C PHE A 125 22.20 6.60 10.25
N GLN A 126 22.48 7.75 9.61
CA GLN A 126 21.90 9.04 9.94
C GLN A 126 21.07 9.56 8.78
N LEU A 127 19.78 9.79 9.05
CA LEU A 127 18.81 10.18 8.02
C LEU A 127 19.20 11.47 7.30
N ASP A 128 19.69 12.46 8.04
CA ASP A 128 20.02 13.78 7.49
C ASP A 128 21.27 13.71 6.59
N ILE A 129 22.34 13.07 7.05
CA ILE A 129 23.56 12.89 6.27
C ILE A 129 23.28 12.07 5.00
N ALA A 130 22.48 11.00 5.09
CA ALA A 130 22.12 10.19 3.93
C ALA A 130 21.35 10.99 2.87
N ILE A 131 20.46 11.90 3.30
CA ILE A 131 19.71 12.76 2.39
C ILE A 131 20.67 13.75 1.72
N ASP A 132 21.58 14.36 2.46
CA ASP A 132 22.51 15.36 1.94
C ASP A 132 23.52 14.76 0.95
N LEU A 133 23.93 13.50 1.17
CA LEU A 133 24.80 12.75 0.26
C LEU A 133 24.17 12.45 -1.10
N VAL A 134 22.83 12.39 -1.18
CA VAL A 134 22.11 11.95 -2.39
C VAL A 134 21.36 13.10 -3.06
N PHE A 135 21.01 14.14 -2.32
CA PHE A 135 20.24 15.27 -2.83
C PHE A 135 20.96 16.60 -2.51
N ASP A 136 21.56 17.18 -3.54
CA ASP A 136 22.41 18.39 -3.44
C ASP A 136 21.66 19.66 -2.97
N SER A 137 20.32 19.70 -3.07
CA SER A 137 19.54 20.89 -2.70
C SER A 137 18.12 20.52 -2.25
N THR A 138 17.97 19.99 -1.03
CA THR A 138 16.64 19.64 -0.50
C THR A 138 15.97 20.79 0.23
N THR A 139 14.73 21.10 -0.14
CA THR A 139 13.90 22.02 0.66
C THR A 139 13.49 21.38 1.99
N PRO A 140 13.18 22.17 3.04
CA PRO A 140 12.72 21.63 4.33
C PRO A 140 11.45 20.78 4.23
N SER A 141 10.60 21.04 3.23
CA SER A 141 9.39 20.25 2.96
C SER A 141 9.72 18.88 2.38
N GLU A 142 10.61 18.83 1.40
CA GLU A 142 11.06 17.58 0.77
C GLU A 142 11.82 16.72 1.77
N ARG A 143 12.69 17.32 2.58
CA ARG A 143 13.43 16.63 3.64
C ARG A 143 12.50 15.91 4.62
N ARG A 144 11.42 16.59 5.07
CA ARG A 144 10.38 15.96 5.91
C ARG A 144 9.69 14.79 5.21
N THR A 145 9.44 14.92 3.92
CA THR A 145 8.80 13.88 3.13
C THR A 145 9.71 12.66 2.95
N TYR A 146 11.00 12.88 2.66
CA TYR A 146 12.01 11.83 2.57
C TYR A 146 12.16 11.09 3.90
N LYS A 147 12.29 11.81 5.03
CA LYS A 147 12.30 11.20 6.37
C LYS A 147 11.07 10.34 6.64
N ARG A 148 9.88 10.76 6.21
CA ARG A 148 8.65 9.98 6.37
C ARG A 148 8.71 8.67 5.57
N TRP A 149 9.20 8.73 4.34
CA TRP A 149 9.34 7.57 3.48
C TRP A 149 10.46 6.63 3.92
N MET A 150 11.58 7.14 4.43
CA MET A 150 12.66 6.32 4.98
C MET A 150 12.21 5.48 6.20
N LYS A 151 11.09 5.84 6.83
CA LYS A 151 10.51 5.07 7.94
C LYS A 151 9.60 3.92 7.50
N THR A 152 9.23 3.83 6.21
CA THR A 152 8.32 2.78 5.74
C THR A 152 9.02 1.42 5.66
N GLN A 153 8.24 0.34 5.68
CA GLN A 153 8.79 -1.03 5.67
C GLN A 153 9.52 -1.35 4.36
N GLU A 154 9.05 -0.78 3.25
CA GLU A 154 9.65 -0.96 1.92
C GLU A 154 11.05 -0.36 1.88
N PHE A 155 11.26 0.83 2.47
CA PHE A 155 12.59 1.42 2.54
C PHE A 155 13.52 0.61 3.45
N LYS A 156 13.03 0.18 4.61
CA LYS A 156 13.79 -0.69 5.51
C LYS A 156 14.22 -1.99 4.84
N SER A 157 13.37 -2.60 4.00
CA SER A 157 13.77 -3.78 3.23
C SER A 157 14.91 -3.51 2.26
N MET A 158 14.90 -2.35 1.57
CA MET A 158 16.00 -1.98 0.66
C MET A 158 17.30 -1.80 1.43
N VAL A 159 17.27 -1.11 2.57
CA VAL A 159 18.45 -0.91 3.41
C VAL A 159 19.00 -2.25 3.90
N LYS A 160 18.14 -3.21 4.27
CA LYS A 160 18.57 -4.56 4.65
C LYS A 160 19.27 -5.28 3.50
N ASP A 161 18.74 -5.20 2.29
CA ASP A 161 19.34 -5.84 1.12
C ASP A 161 20.73 -5.25 0.80
N GLU A 162 20.86 -3.91 0.85
CA GLU A 162 22.14 -3.22 0.65
C GLU A 162 23.14 -3.51 1.79
N LEU A 163 22.69 -3.54 3.05
CA LEU A 163 23.53 -3.91 4.19
C LEU A 163 24.05 -5.34 4.07
N LYS A 164 23.22 -6.29 3.64
CA LYS A 164 23.66 -7.67 3.38
C LYS A 164 24.74 -7.72 2.29
N GLY A 165 24.64 -6.87 1.26
CA GLY A 165 25.69 -6.71 0.25
C GLY A 165 27.00 -6.21 0.86
N LEU A 166 26.95 -5.10 1.58
CA LEU A 166 28.13 -4.49 2.22
C LEU A 166 28.81 -5.40 3.24
N LEU A 167 28.04 -6.16 4.02
CA LEU A 167 28.57 -7.11 5.01
C LEU A 167 29.28 -8.27 4.32
N LYS A 168 28.71 -8.81 3.24
CA LYS A 168 29.36 -9.85 2.42
C LYS A 168 30.66 -9.36 1.79
N GLU A 169 30.68 -8.15 1.24
CA GLU A 169 31.89 -7.56 0.64
C GLU A 169 33.01 -7.37 1.67
N LYS A 170 32.66 -7.00 2.90
CA LYS A 170 33.63 -6.86 4.00
C LYS A 170 34.00 -8.17 4.68
N GLY A 171 33.45 -9.30 4.24
CA GLY A 171 33.73 -10.61 4.80
C GLY A 171 33.04 -10.90 6.14
N TYR A 172 32.08 -10.08 6.57
CA TYR A 172 31.30 -10.31 7.78
C TYR A 172 30.12 -11.24 7.47
N GLY A 173 30.19 -12.45 7.99
CA GLY A 173 29.13 -13.45 7.93
C GLY A 173 28.16 -13.38 9.11
N GLU A 174 27.10 -14.20 9.06
CA GLU A 174 26.18 -14.38 10.18
C GLU A 174 26.90 -14.98 11.41
N SER A 175 27.96 -15.77 11.19
CA SER A 175 28.85 -16.30 12.24
C SER A 175 29.56 -15.19 13.02
N ASP A 176 30.13 -14.22 12.32
CA ASP A 176 30.95 -13.17 12.97
C ASP A 176 30.08 -12.23 13.81
N VAL A 177 28.82 -12.04 13.41
CA VAL A 177 27.83 -11.30 14.21
C VAL A 177 27.46 -12.08 15.47
N ILE A 178 27.32 -13.41 15.40
CA ILE A 178 27.09 -14.27 16.57
C ILE A 178 28.29 -14.22 17.52
N ASP A 179 29.50 -14.21 16.99
CA ASP A 179 30.73 -14.12 17.79
C ASP A 179 30.82 -12.77 18.51
N LEU A 180 30.57 -11.65 17.80
CA LEU A 180 30.51 -10.31 18.40
C LEU A 180 29.42 -10.18 19.48
N LEU A 181 28.28 -10.87 19.31
CA LEU A 181 27.22 -10.88 20.32
C LEU A 181 27.59 -11.74 21.53
N THR A 182 28.34 -12.81 21.33
CA THR A 182 28.88 -13.65 22.41
C THR A 182 29.93 -12.86 23.22
N GLU A 183 30.79 -12.10 22.54
CA GLU A 183 31.73 -11.18 23.18
C GLU A 183 31.01 -10.04 23.92
N ALA A 184 29.98 -9.44 23.32
CA ALA A 184 29.15 -8.43 23.96
C ALA A 184 28.41 -9.01 25.18
N GLN A 185 27.96 -10.26 25.12
CA GLN A 185 27.36 -10.97 26.24
C GLN A 185 28.38 -11.17 27.37
N GLY A 186 29.63 -11.54 27.06
CA GLY A 186 30.72 -11.63 28.02
C GLY A 186 30.98 -10.30 28.72
N MET A 187 31.19 -9.23 27.93
CA MET A 187 31.43 -7.88 28.44
C MET A 187 30.26 -7.33 29.28
N ALA A 188 29.02 -7.60 28.90
CA ALA A 188 27.84 -7.16 29.63
C ALA A 188 27.66 -7.91 30.96
N LYS A 189 27.99 -9.21 31.00
CA LYS A 189 28.04 -10.00 32.24
C LYS A 189 29.12 -9.48 33.19
N GLU A 190 30.31 -9.16 32.68
CA GLU A 190 31.42 -8.62 33.47
C GLU A 190 31.11 -7.23 34.04
N LYS A 191 30.51 -6.34 33.23
CA LYS A 191 30.19 -4.96 33.64
C LYS A 191 28.87 -4.81 34.41
N LYS A 192 28.08 -5.89 34.57
CA LYS A 192 26.72 -5.89 35.16
C LYS A 192 25.76 -4.86 34.53
N ASP A 193 25.98 -4.51 33.26
CA ASP A 193 25.21 -3.47 32.59
C ASP A 193 23.95 -4.07 31.93
N LEU A 194 22.90 -4.19 32.75
CA LEU A 194 21.66 -4.89 32.43
C LEU A 194 20.96 -4.35 31.17
N THR A 195 21.04 -3.05 30.91
CA THR A 195 20.37 -2.42 29.76
C THR A 195 21.01 -2.81 28.44
N ASN A 196 22.35 -2.85 28.39
CA ASN A 196 23.08 -3.30 27.21
C ASN A 196 22.94 -4.81 27.01
N PHE A 197 22.87 -5.58 28.10
CA PHE A 197 22.56 -7.01 28.06
C PHE A 197 21.18 -7.31 27.44
N ILE A 198 20.14 -6.58 27.85
CA ILE A 198 18.79 -6.74 27.30
C ILE A 198 18.78 -6.40 25.79
N ARG A 199 19.47 -5.34 25.35
CA ARG A 199 19.56 -5.00 23.92
C ARG A 199 20.25 -6.07 23.07
N VAL A 200 21.32 -6.68 23.59
CA VAL A 200 22.00 -7.80 22.93
C VAL A 200 21.06 -9.00 22.82
N ILE A 201 20.31 -9.32 23.87
CA ILE A 201 19.30 -10.39 23.84
C ILE A 201 18.16 -10.08 22.86
N GLU A 202 17.67 -8.84 22.81
CA GLU A 202 16.63 -8.45 21.87
C GLU A 202 17.08 -8.59 20.41
N ASN A 203 18.34 -8.22 20.11
CA ASN A 203 18.91 -8.41 18.78
C ASN A 203 19.07 -9.89 18.43
N ILE A 204 19.46 -10.74 19.40
CA ILE A 204 19.53 -12.20 19.20
C ILE A 204 18.12 -12.78 18.98
N GLN A 205 17.12 -12.35 19.76
CA GLN A 205 15.73 -12.78 19.59
C GLN A 205 15.15 -12.35 18.23
N ASP A 206 15.51 -11.16 17.74
CA ASP A 206 15.11 -10.68 16.41
C ASP A 206 15.78 -11.49 15.28
N MET A 207 17.06 -11.87 15.45
CA MET A 207 17.78 -12.69 14.45
C MET A 207 17.33 -14.16 14.44
N LEU A 208 16.97 -14.72 15.60
CA LEU A 208 16.41 -16.07 15.72
C LEU A 208 14.92 -16.13 15.35
N GLY A 209 14.31 -15.00 14.93
CA GLY A 209 12.88 -14.92 14.61
C GLY A 209 11.97 -15.17 15.82
N MET A 210 12.50 -15.16 17.05
CA MET A 210 11.75 -15.43 18.28
C MET A 210 10.80 -14.29 18.65
N LYS A 211 11.01 -13.09 18.07
CA LYS A 211 10.15 -11.91 18.23
C LYS A 211 9.12 -11.75 17.12
N ASP A 212 9.17 -12.58 16.07
CA ASP A 212 8.08 -12.66 15.10
C ASP A 212 6.88 -13.32 15.79
N LYS A 213 6.12 -12.51 16.54
CA LYS A 213 4.71 -12.79 16.71
C LYS A 213 4.17 -12.81 15.29
N THR A 214 3.90 -14.00 14.76
CA THR A 214 2.94 -14.23 13.69
C THR A 214 1.61 -13.69 14.19
N VAL A 215 1.46 -12.37 14.22
CA VAL A 215 0.17 -11.72 14.39
C VAL A 215 -0.50 -11.94 13.05
N ILE A 216 -1.15 -13.09 12.92
CA ILE A 216 -2.22 -13.27 11.96
C ILE A 216 -3.27 -12.23 12.37
N ARG A 217 -3.16 -11.03 11.80
CA ARG A 217 -4.21 -10.02 11.88
C ARG A 217 -5.32 -10.53 10.97
N THR A 218 -6.17 -11.41 11.52
CA THR A 218 -7.50 -11.65 10.97
C THR A 218 -8.28 -10.36 11.21
N THR A 219 -8.21 -9.43 10.27
CA THR A 219 -9.16 -8.33 10.23
C THR A 219 -10.42 -8.87 9.59
N ASP A 220 -11.37 -9.32 10.41
CA ASP A 220 -12.75 -9.47 9.98
C ASP A 220 -13.28 -8.07 9.70
N THR A 221 -13.18 -7.65 8.45
CA THR A 221 -13.90 -6.47 7.99
C THR A 221 -15.37 -6.85 7.95
N LEU A 222 -16.09 -6.62 9.05
CA LEU A 222 -17.53 -6.47 9.02
C LEU A 222 -17.83 -5.25 8.15
N GLN A 223 -18.05 -5.50 6.86
CA GLN A 223 -18.73 -4.55 6.00
C GLN A 223 -20.16 -4.47 6.51
N ALA A 224 -20.43 -3.49 7.37
CA ALA A 224 -21.79 -3.05 7.63
C ALA A 224 -22.30 -2.37 6.36
N THR A 225 -22.77 -3.17 5.40
CA THR A 225 -23.67 -2.71 4.34
C THR A 225 -24.87 -2.12 5.07
N GLN A 226 -24.93 -0.80 5.09
CA GLN A 226 -26.00 0.05 5.65
C GLN A 226 -27.25 -0.72 6.12
N THR A 227 -27.26 -1.11 7.39
CA THR A 227 -28.42 -1.56 8.16
C THR A 227 -29.43 -0.42 8.39
N LYS A 228 -29.57 0.53 7.46
CA LYS A 228 -30.68 1.48 7.47
C LYS A 228 -31.97 0.87 6.92
N ARG A 229 -31.87 0.00 5.90
CA ARG A 229 -33.06 -0.71 5.38
C ARG A 229 -33.63 -1.73 6.38
N LEU A 230 -32.75 -2.41 7.12
CA LEU A 230 -33.19 -3.39 8.13
C LEU A 230 -33.79 -2.72 9.37
N LEU A 231 -33.34 -1.53 9.77
CA LEU A 231 -33.95 -0.80 10.91
C LEU A 231 -35.34 -0.25 10.56
N ASP A 232 -35.56 0.17 9.31
CA ASP A 232 -36.88 0.61 8.85
C ASP A 232 -37.83 -0.61 8.67
N GLU A 233 -37.34 -1.76 8.18
CA GLU A 233 -38.11 -3.01 8.13
C GLU A 233 -38.47 -3.55 9.53
N ILE A 234 -37.56 -3.49 10.50
CA ILE A 234 -37.84 -3.91 11.89
C ILE A 234 -38.85 -2.95 12.56
N ALA A 235 -38.80 -1.65 12.26
CA ALA A 235 -39.76 -0.69 12.79
C ALA A 235 -41.17 -0.86 12.20
N GLU A 236 -41.29 -1.30 10.95
CA GLU A 236 -42.57 -1.69 10.33
C GLU A 236 -43.09 -3.03 10.89
N GLU A 237 -42.21 -3.98 11.20
CA GLU A 237 -42.60 -5.25 11.85
C GLU A 237 -43.01 -5.07 13.32
N GLU A 238 -42.44 -4.11 14.07
CA GLU A 238 -42.84 -3.81 15.45
C GLU A 238 -44.28 -3.28 15.56
N GLN A 239 -44.86 -2.68 14.51
CA GLN A 239 -46.26 -2.27 14.50
C GLN A 239 -47.24 -3.46 14.34
N HIS A 240 -46.76 -4.62 13.89
CA HIS A 240 -47.60 -5.78 13.61
C HIS A 240 -47.44 -6.96 14.61
N LEU A 241 -46.52 -6.87 15.57
CA LEU A 241 -46.27 -7.92 16.56
C LEU A 241 -46.83 -7.56 17.95
N ILE A 242 -48.16 -7.51 18.05
CA ILE A 242 -48.87 -7.62 19.33
C ILE A 242 -48.78 -9.09 19.79
N GLY A 243 -47.82 -9.33 20.69
CA GLY A 243 -47.77 -10.37 21.73
C GLY A 243 -48.40 -11.74 21.47
N GLN A 244 -47.56 -12.76 21.34
CA GLN A 244 -47.83 -14.08 21.92
C GLN A 244 -46.61 -14.53 22.71
N ARG A 245 -46.79 -14.66 24.02
CA ARG A 245 -45.76 -15.12 24.97
C ARG A 245 -46.22 -16.47 25.49
N GLU A 246 -45.68 -17.55 24.95
CA GLU A 246 -45.78 -18.88 25.57
C GLU A 246 -44.49 -19.16 26.33
N THR A 247 -44.61 -19.25 27.66
CA THR A 247 -43.55 -19.69 28.57
C THR A 247 -43.55 -21.21 28.65
N ILE A 248 -42.45 -21.85 28.26
CA ILE A 248 -42.16 -23.24 28.60
C ILE A 248 -40.89 -23.26 29.45
N GLU A 249 -41.04 -23.63 30.72
CA GLU A 249 -39.91 -23.87 31.63
C GLU A 249 -39.25 -25.21 31.28
N VAL A 250 -37.96 -25.19 30.93
CA VAL A 250 -37.14 -26.40 30.80
C VAL A 250 -36.11 -26.41 31.92
N LYS A 251 -36.27 -27.34 32.86
CA LYS A 251 -35.28 -27.67 33.88
C LYS A 251 -34.04 -28.26 33.22
N THR A 252 -32.89 -27.60 33.35
CA THR A 252 -31.58 -28.18 33.02
C THR A 252 -30.95 -28.79 34.27
N LEU A 253 -30.80 -30.12 34.27
CA LEU A 253 -29.92 -30.84 35.20
C LEU A 253 -28.46 -30.49 34.87
N GLY A 254 -27.76 -29.88 35.81
CA GLY A 254 -26.32 -29.61 35.72
C GLY A 254 -25.48 -30.83 36.12
N PRO A 255 -24.31 -31.05 35.52
CA PRO A 255 -23.37 -32.10 35.93
C PRO A 255 -22.39 -31.59 36.99
N ASN A 256 -21.94 -32.51 37.85
CA ASN A 256 -20.84 -32.50 38.85
C ASN A 256 -21.41 -33.09 40.16
N ASP A 257 -20.80 -34.02 40.89
CA ASP A 257 -19.44 -34.57 40.98
C ASP A 257 -19.55 -35.90 41.78
N PRO A 258 -18.53 -36.78 41.83
CA PRO A 258 -18.60 -38.09 42.47
C PRO A 258 -18.37 -38.01 43.98
N GLY A 259 -19.05 -38.86 44.74
CA GLY A 259 -18.73 -39.09 46.15
C GLY A 259 -19.77 -39.97 46.84
N ASP A 260 -19.30 -41.14 47.30
CA ASP A 260 -19.90 -42.04 48.29
C ASP A 260 -21.22 -42.74 47.91
N GLU A 261 -21.43 -44.04 48.11
CA GLU A 261 -21.03 -44.89 49.24
C GLU A 261 -21.03 -46.37 48.79
N ASN A 262 -20.01 -47.12 49.21
CA ASN A 262 -20.17 -48.54 49.52
C ASN A 262 -20.55 -48.64 51.00
N ALA A 263 -21.50 -49.53 51.29
CA ALA A 263 -22.00 -50.00 52.59
C ALA A 263 -23.28 -49.32 53.10
#